data_AF-A0A955ZEV2-F1
#
_entry.id   AF-A0A955ZEV2-F1
#
_cell.length_a   1.000
_cell.length_b   1.000
_cell.length_c   1.000
_cell.angle_alpha   90.00
_cell.angle_beta   90.00
_cell.angle_gamma   90.00
#
_symmetry.space_group_name_H-M   'P 1'
#
loop_
_entity.id
_entity.type
_entity.pdbx_description
1 polymer ?
#
loop_
_entity_poly.entity_id
_entity_poly.type
_entity_poly.pdbx_seq_one_letter_code
_entity_poly.pdbx_strand_id
1 'polypeptide(L)'
;MLTRRSSRWSTALSAGLLFVTLLGCKKVKQLVSGKQESKCASFSACESACNGSDTLACIKLGDMHRTEAHGSLGKWNPEAAKAAYDKACKADLQLGCAKLASMSSYETIKSYELADKACKDKVALGCAVAGSILASGREYPDGKIEKKQPEARALLDQECKSGMYESCVVLGDNYYFDFGDPEKRPLATALYTSACDHGVARGCFSLGAFVEDDDAASLRLLAKACDTGLAGGLEQRDNACRVEAEKHLKWLETHEVQLYIAEGRPKPGTSAARGFRFKLDIDTTYQARKARLRKIAPYACDMGSSDACKLVADNATRFAKEI
;
A
#
# COMPACT_ATOMS: atom_id res chain seq x y z
N MET A 1 46.86 -54.13 61.69
CA MET A 1 45.76 -53.14 61.62
C MET A 1 45.92 -52.42 60.28
N LEU A 2 45.34 -52.90 59.16
CA LEU A 2 43.97 -52.61 58.65
C LEU A 2 43.71 -51.09 58.48
N THR A 3 43.21 -50.46 57.40
CA THR A 3 42.95 -50.70 55.96
C THR A 3 42.14 -49.47 55.43
N ARG A 4 42.33 -49.07 54.17
CA ARG A 4 41.35 -48.55 53.16
C ARG A 4 40.45 -47.30 53.38
N ARG A 5 40.39 -46.46 52.32
CA ARG A 5 39.23 -45.89 51.52
C ARG A 5 39.43 -44.39 51.22
N SER A 6 39.76 -43.95 50.00
CA SER A 6 38.99 -43.83 48.74
C SER A 6 37.99 -42.66 48.66
N SER A 7 38.30 -41.65 47.82
CA SER A 7 37.45 -41.00 46.80
C SER A 7 38.16 -39.69 46.38
N ARG A 8 38.64 -39.43 45.16
CA ARG A 8 38.26 -39.75 43.77
C ARG A 8 37.12 -38.89 43.20
N TRP A 9 37.18 -37.57 43.34
CA TRP A 9 36.34 -36.60 42.59
C TRP A 9 37.06 -35.26 42.38
N SER A 10 38.08 -35.19 41.51
CA SER A 10 38.75 -33.91 41.21
C SER A 10 39.38 -33.85 39.82
N THR A 11 38.68 -34.25 38.74
CA THR A 11 39.15 -33.99 37.35
C THR A 11 38.03 -34.12 36.29
N ALA A 12 36.90 -33.41 36.42
CA ALA A 12 35.85 -33.51 35.38
C ALA A 12 34.96 -32.28 35.14
N LEU A 13 35.35 -31.06 35.57
CA LEU A 13 34.53 -29.86 35.34
C LEU A 13 35.08 -28.83 34.34
N SER A 14 36.31 -28.96 33.86
CA SER A 14 36.94 -27.94 33.00
C SER A 14 36.92 -28.23 31.49
N ALA A 15 36.44 -29.40 31.05
CA ALA A 15 36.35 -29.75 29.62
C ALA A 15 34.91 -29.76 29.05
N GLY A 16 33.88 -29.69 29.90
CA GLY A 16 32.47 -29.75 29.48
C GLY A 16 31.86 -28.40 29.07
N LEU A 17 32.38 -27.27 29.54
CA LEU A 17 31.81 -25.94 29.25
C LEU A 17 32.25 -25.33 27.91
N LEU A 18 33.34 -25.82 27.30
CA LEU A 18 33.81 -25.32 26.01
C LEU A 18 33.22 -26.07 24.79
N PHE A 19 32.66 -27.26 24.99
CA PHE A 19 32.00 -28.01 23.91
C PHE A 19 30.52 -27.65 23.72
N VAL A 20 29.87 -27.11 24.77
CA VAL A 20 28.45 -26.70 24.72
C VAL A 20 28.27 -25.35 23.98
N THR A 21 29.31 -24.51 23.92
CA THR A 21 29.21 -23.18 23.28
C THR A 21 29.37 -23.22 21.75
N LEU A 22 30.16 -24.15 21.20
CA LEU A 22 30.37 -24.24 19.74
C LEU A 22 29.28 -25.05 19.00
N LEU A 23 28.74 -26.11 19.62
CA LEU A 23 27.59 -26.85 19.07
C LEU A 23 26.26 -26.09 19.27
N GLY A 24 26.17 -25.29 20.34
CA GLY A 24 25.03 -24.41 20.60
C GLY A 24 24.87 -23.29 19.57
N CYS A 25 25.96 -22.63 19.15
CA CYS A 25 25.86 -21.53 18.18
C CYS A 25 25.43 -21.96 16.77
N LYS A 26 25.80 -23.17 16.30
CA LYS A 26 25.35 -23.66 14.98
C LYS A 26 23.85 -23.99 14.94
N LYS A 27 23.30 -24.57 16.01
CA LYS A 27 21.85 -24.82 16.14
C LYS A 27 21.05 -23.55 16.43
N VAL A 28 21.59 -22.62 17.23
CA VAL A 28 20.93 -21.33 17.52
C VAL A 28 20.92 -20.43 16.28
N LYS A 29 21.94 -20.45 15.42
CA LYS A 29 21.89 -19.74 14.13
C LYS A 29 20.78 -20.26 13.21
N GLN A 30 20.50 -21.56 13.19
CA GLN A 30 19.35 -22.11 12.45
C GLN A 30 17.99 -21.75 13.08
N LEU A 31 17.93 -21.54 14.40
CA LEU A 31 16.70 -21.15 15.11
C LEU A 31 16.39 -19.64 14.98
N VAL A 32 17.40 -18.79 14.78
CA VAL A 32 17.22 -17.32 14.63
C VAL A 32 17.09 -16.90 13.15
N SER A 33 17.36 -17.79 12.19
CA SER A 33 17.19 -17.52 10.76
C SER A 33 16.23 -18.49 10.05
N GLY A 34 15.36 -19.16 10.81
CA GLY A 34 14.31 -20.00 10.24
C GLY A 34 13.18 -19.17 9.63
N LYS A 35 13.48 -18.30 8.66
CA LYS A 35 12.44 -17.88 7.72
C LYS A 35 11.99 -19.15 7.01
N GLN A 36 10.84 -19.70 7.41
CA GLN A 36 10.15 -20.62 6.54
C GLN A 36 9.92 -19.86 5.23
N GLU A 37 10.64 -20.24 4.19
CA GLU A 37 10.44 -19.70 2.84
C GLU A 37 9.71 -20.77 2.05
N SER A 38 8.48 -20.46 1.61
CA SER A 38 7.77 -21.35 0.70
C SER A 38 8.56 -21.50 -0.59
N LYS A 39 8.73 -22.74 -1.05
CA LYS A 39 9.44 -23.09 -2.30
C LYS A 39 8.66 -22.73 -3.57
N CYS A 40 7.47 -22.15 -3.45
CA CYS A 40 6.64 -21.86 -4.61
C CYS A 40 7.08 -20.58 -5.33
N ALA A 41 7.26 -20.69 -6.65
CA ALA A 41 7.80 -19.64 -7.54
C ALA A 41 6.91 -19.32 -8.75
N SER A 42 5.92 -20.16 -9.05
CA SER A 42 4.91 -19.93 -10.09
C SER A 42 3.52 -20.14 -9.49
N PHE A 43 2.49 -19.64 -10.17
CA PHE A 43 1.10 -19.84 -9.75
C PHE A 43 0.79 -21.33 -9.52
N SER A 44 1.09 -22.20 -10.49
CA SER A 44 0.83 -23.65 -10.41
C SER A 44 1.65 -24.34 -9.31
N ALA A 45 2.87 -23.89 -9.05
CA ALA A 45 3.69 -24.39 -7.94
C ALA A 45 3.11 -23.96 -6.59
N CYS A 46 2.60 -22.72 -6.48
CA CYS A 46 1.96 -22.24 -5.24
C CYS A 46 0.62 -22.92 -5.00
N GLU A 47 -0.14 -23.18 -6.06
CA GLU A 47 -1.37 -23.97 -5.99
C GLU A 47 -1.11 -25.38 -5.49
N SER A 48 -0.15 -26.10 -6.10
CA SER A 48 0.19 -27.47 -5.70
C SER A 48 0.73 -27.54 -4.26
N ALA A 49 1.63 -26.61 -3.89
CA ALA A 49 2.22 -26.56 -2.55
C ALA A 49 1.18 -26.19 -1.48
N CYS A 50 0.30 -25.23 -1.77
CA CYS A 50 -0.82 -24.89 -0.91
C CYS A 50 -1.79 -26.05 -0.77
N ASN A 51 -2.07 -26.81 -1.84
CA ASN A 51 -2.91 -28.00 -1.81
C ASN A 51 -2.35 -29.10 -0.89
N GLY A 52 -1.02 -29.20 -0.80
CA GLY A 52 -0.33 -29.99 0.22
C GLY A 52 -0.37 -29.34 1.61
N SER A 53 0.78 -29.32 2.29
CA SER A 53 0.94 -28.83 3.67
C SER A 53 1.78 -27.55 3.79
N ASP A 54 2.16 -26.91 2.68
CA ASP A 54 2.90 -25.65 2.71
C ASP A 54 1.94 -24.47 2.94
N THR A 55 1.72 -24.15 4.21
CA THR A 55 0.84 -23.06 4.64
C THR A 55 1.28 -21.69 4.11
N LEU A 56 2.58 -21.47 3.88
CA LEU A 56 3.09 -20.22 3.33
C LEU A 56 2.87 -20.12 1.82
N ALA A 57 2.84 -21.26 1.11
CA ALA A 57 2.40 -21.28 -0.28
C ALA A 57 0.95 -20.81 -0.41
N CYS A 58 0.08 -21.11 0.57
CA CYS A 58 -1.29 -20.59 0.59
C CYS A 58 -1.33 -19.07 0.77
N ILE A 59 -0.45 -18.47 1.58
CA ILE A 59 -0.34 -17.01 1.67
C ILE A 59 0.07 -16.42 0.32
N LYS A 60 1.12 -16.96 -0.31
CA LYS A 60 1.61 -16.50 -1.61
C LYS A 60 0.55 -16.64 -2.70
N LEU A 61 -0.15 -17.77 -2.74
CA LEU A 61 -1.25 -18.01 -3.68
C LEU A 61 -2.39 -17.00 -3.48
N GLY A 62 -2.77 -16.73 -2.23
CA GLY A 62 -3.76 -15.72 -1.91
C GLY A 62 -3.33 -14.32 -2.33
N ASP A 63 -2.05 -13.97 -2.17
CA ASP A 63 -1.51 -12.68 -2.63
C ASP A 63 -1.50 -12.59 -4.17
N MET A 64 -1.19 -13.68 -4.88
CA MET A 64 -1.27 -13.74 -6.35
C MET A 64 -2.70 -13.54 -6.86
N HIS A 65 -3.69 -14.14 -6.21
CA HIS A 65 -5.10 -13.93 -6.52
C HIS A 65 -5.61 -12.51 -6.19
N ARG A 66 -4.92 -11.79 -5.30
CA ARG A 66 -5.25 -10.42 -4.91
C ARG A 66 -4.67 -9.38 -5.88
N THR A 67 -3.57 -9.69 -6.56
CA THR A 67 -2.92 -8.75 -7.48
C THR A 67 -3.47 -8.86 -8.90
N GLU A 68 -4.08 -7.80 -9.42
CA GLU A 68 -4.11 -7.58 -10.87
C GLU A 68 -2.73 -7.07 -11.27
N ALA A 69 -1.90 -7.94 -11.81
CA ALA A 69 -0.74 -7.46 -12.52
C ALA A 69 -1.23 -7.07 -13.92
N HIS A 70 -1.21 -5.77 -14.25
CA HIS A 70 -1.11 -5.34 -15.65
C HIS A 70 0.16 -5.98 -16.23
N GLY A 71 0.00 -7.20 -16.76
CA GLY A 71 0.99 -7.85 -17.61
C GLY A 71 1.74 -9.07 -17.09
N SER A 72 1.54 -9.67 -15.89
CA SER A 72 2.30 -10.94 -15.61
C SER A 72 1.80 -11.97 -14.59
N LEU A 73 0.96 -11.72 -13.58
CA LEU A 73 0.79 -12.72 -12.48
C LEU A 73 -0.61 -12.87 -11.85
N GLY A 74 -1.70 -12.56 -12.56
CA GLY A 74 -3.04 -13.01 -12.16
C GLY A 74 -4.16 -12.00 -12.45
N LYS A 75 -5.36 -12.52 -12.70
CA LYS A 75 -6.62 -11.77 -12.66
C LYS A 75 -7.10 -11.75 -11.21
N TRP A 76 -7.60 -10.61 -10.73
CA TRP A 76 -8.16 -10.51 -9.39
C TRP A 76 -9.28 -11.54 -9.19
N ASN A 77 -9.13 -12.35 -8.14
CA ASN A 77 -10.07 -13.39 -7.77
C ASN A 77 -10.19 -13.41 -6.24
N PRO A 78 -11.11 -12.59 -5.68
CA PRO A 78 -11.23 -12.43 -4.23
C PRO A 78 -11.71 -13.71 -3.55
N GLU A 79 -12.52 -14.55 -4.20
CA GLU A 79 -12.98 -15.83 -3.66
C GLU A 79 -11.80 -16.81 -3.48
N ALA A 80 -10.97 -16.96 -4.51
CA ALA A 80 -9.79 -17.82 -4.45
C ALA A 80 -8.75 -17.29 -3.44
N ALA A 81 -8.57 -15.97 -3.37
CA ALA A 81 -7.71 -15.36 -2.36
C ALA A 81 -8.18 -15.68 -0.93
N LYS A 82 -9.48 -15.50 -0.66
CA LYS A 82 -10.08 -15.85 0.65
C LYS A 82 -9.92 -17.34 0.96
N ALA A 83 -10.17 -18.23 0.00
CA ALA A 83 -10.01 -19.67 0.20
C ALA A 83 -8.56 -20.06 0.56
N ALA A 84 -7.58 -19.46 -0.11
CA ALA A 84 -6.17 -19.71 0.19
C ALA A 84 -5.79 -19.20 1.59
N TYR A 85 -6.21 -17.99 1.97
CA TYR A 85 -5.96 -17.45 3.31
C TYR A 85 -6.69 -18.22 4.41
N ASP A 86 -7.92 -18.70 4.15
CA ASP A 86 -8.68 -19.54 5.08
C ASP A 86 -7.99 -20.87 5.32
N LYS A 87 -7.45 -21.50 4.28
CA LYS A 87 -6.62 -22.69 4.43
C LYS A 87 -5.39 -22.41 5.29
N ALA A 88 -4.73 -21.26 5.08
CA ALA A 88 -3.59 -20.86 5.89
C ALA A 88 -3.96 -20.63 7.36
N CYS A 89 -5.09 -19.96 7.60
CA CYS A 89 -5.60 -19.69 8.94
C CYS A 89 -6.01 -20.97 9.69
N LYS A 90 -6.65 -21.92 9.01
CA LYS A 90 -7.03 -23.24 9.58
C LYS A 90 -5.82 -24.09 9.98
N ALA A 91 -4.66 -23.84 9.37
CA ALA A 91 -3.38 -24.43 9.76
C ALA A 91 -2.65 -23.62 10.87
N ASP A 92 -3.37 -22.75 11.59
CA ASP A 92 -2.91 -21.90 12.70
C ASP A 92 -1.79 -20.91 12.34
N LEU A 93 -1.61 -20.60 11.04
CA LEU A 93 -0.74 -19.52 10.61
C LEU A 93 -1.49 -18.18 10.73
N GLN A 94 -1.15 -17.42 11.76
CA GLN A 94 -1.83 -16.17 12.12
C GLN A 94 -1.74 -15.09 11.03
N LEU A 95 -0.69 -15.10 10.21
CA LEU A 95 -0.62 -14.23 9.03
C LEU A 95 -1.76 -14.53 8.03
N GLY A 96 -2.13 -15.80 7.88
CA GLY A 96 -3.29 -16.22 7.08
C GLY A 96 -4.59 -15.71 7.67
N CYS A 97 -4.76 -15.79 8.99
CA CYS A 97 -5.91 -15.23 9.68
C CYS A 97 -5.99 -13.70 9.53
N ALA A 98 -4.86 -13.00 9.63
CA ALA A 98 -4.81 -11.54 9.44
C ALA A 98 -5.14 -11.13 8.00
N LYS A 99 -4.66 -11.87 6.98
CA LYS A 99 -5.01 -11.65 5.57
C LYS A 99 -6.49 -11.98 5.31
N LEU A 100 -6.99 -13.06 5.90
CA LEU A 100 -8.41 -13.38 6.02
C LEU A 100 -9.14 -12.48 7.03
N ALA A 101 -8.53 -11.44 7.57
CA ALA A 101 -9.23 -10.39 8.31
C ALA A 101 -9.11 -9.03 7.62
N SER A 102 -8.21 -8.90 6.63
CA SER A 102 -8.07 -7.70 5.79
C SER A 102 -8.83 -7.78 4.45
N MET A 103 -8.96 -8.98 3.85
CA MET A 103 -9.49 -9.13 2.48
C MET A 103 -10.98 -8.82 2.32
N SER A 104 -11.77 -9.22 3.28
CA SER A 104 -13.16 -8.84 3.30
C SER A 104 -13.24 -7.56 4.09
N SER A 105 -14.08 -6.63 3.68
CA SER A 105 -14.51 -5.56 4.55
C SER A 105 -15.56 -6.19 5.49
N TYR A 106 -15.16 -7.19 6.29
CA TYR A 106 -15.92 -8.40 6.65
C TYR A 106 -17.37 -8.18 7.10
N GLU A 107 -18.19 -9.17 6.79
CA GLU A 107 -19.64 -9.21 7.01
C GLU A 107 -20.02 -9.71 8.41
N THR A 108 -19.04 -10.11 9.23
CA THR A 108 -19.25 -10.74 10.53
C THR A 108 -18.25 -10.31 11.59
N ILE A 109 -18.64 -10.45 12.87
CA ILE A 109 -17.77 -10.24 14.05
C ILE A 109 -16.49 -11.08 13.98
N LYS A 110 -16.57 -12.28 13.39
CA LYS A 110 -15.45 -13.22 13.29
C LYS A 110 -14.17 -12.60 12.71
N SER A 111 -14.30 -11.61 11.83
CA SER A 111 -13.15 -10.87 11.31
C SER A 111 -12.35 -10.16 12.37
N TYR A 112 -13.03 -9.45 13.27
CA TYR A 112 -12.40 -8.79 14.39
C TYR A 112 -11.72 -9.81 15.28
N GLU A 113 -12.36 -10.94 15.56
CA GLU A 113 -11.77 -12.01 16.38
C GLU A 113 -10.49 -12.58 15.75
N LEU A 114 -10.48 -12.80 14.43
CA LEU A 114 -9.30 -13.27 13.70
C LEU A 114 -8.17 -12.22 13.73
N ALA A 115 -8.50 -10.95 13.50
CA ALA A 115 -7.54 -9.85 13.55
C ALA A 115 -6.96 -9.65 14.96
N ASP A 116 -7.82 -9.66 15.98
CA ASP A 116 -7.45 -9.52 17.39
C ASP A 116 -6.58 -10.68 17.87
N LYS A 117 -6.93 -11.92 17.50
CA LYS A 117 -6.07 -13.09 17.78
C LYS A 117 -4.70 -12.94 17.10
N ALA A 118 -4.67 -12.60 15.82
CA ALA A 118 -3.42 -12.39 15.10
C ALA A 118 -2.59 -11.25 15.71
N CYS A 119 -3.23 -10.18 16.17
CA CYS A 119 -2.56 -9.07 16.87
C CYS A 119 -1.95 -9.51 18.21
N LYS A 120 -2.67 -10.29 19.01
CA LYS A 120 -2.16 -10.89 20.26
C LYS A 120 -0.96 -11.80 20.01
N ASP A 121 -0.94 -12.47 18.87
CA ASP A 121 0.18 -13.28 18.38
C ASP A 121 1.28 -12.45 17.69
N LYS A 122 1.24 -11.11 17.83
CA LYS A 122 2.22 -10.13 17.32
C LYS A 122 2.33 -10.11 15.79
N VAL A 123 1.29 -10.56 15.09
CA VAL A 123 1.16 -10.33 13.65
C VAL A 123 0.68 -8.91 13.46
N ALA A 124 1.61 -8.08 13.03
CA ALA A 124 1.47 -6.65 12.89
C ALA A 124 0.28 -6.27 11.95
N LEU A 125 0.04 -7.03 10.85
CA LEU A 125 -1.15 -6.87 10.00
C LEU A 125 -2.48 -7.08 10.77
N GLY A 126 -2.50 -8.01 11.72
CA GLY A 126 -3.66 -8.26 12.58
C GLY A 126 -3.97 -7.04 13.44
N CYS A 127 -2.95 -6.40 14.01
CA CYS A 127 -3.12 -5.18 14.79
C CYS A 127 -3.62 -4.01 13.95
N ALA A 128 -3.10 -3.84 12.72
CA ALA A 128 -3.58 -2.82 11.79
C ALA A 128 -5.06 -3.01 11.45
N VAL A 129 -5.49 -4.23 11.16
CA VAL A 129 -6.88 -4.56 10.85
C VAL A 129 -7.78 -4.38 12.07
N ALA A 130 -7.40 -4.92 13.24
CA ALA A 130 -8.17 -4.78 14.46
C ALA A 130 -8.34 -3.30 14.85
N GLY A 131 -7.25 -2.52 14.78
CA GLY A 131 -7.28 -1.08 14.99
C GLY A 131 -8.21 -0.36 14.03
N SER A 132 -8.22 -0.73 12.74
CA SER A 132 -9.16 -0.17 11.76
C SER A 132 -10.63 -0.49 12.07
N ILE A 133 -10.93 -1.71 12.53
CA ILE A 133 -12.30 -2.10 12.90
C ILE A 133 -12.77 -1.33 14.14
N LEU A 134 -11.92 -1.23 15.17
CA LEU A 134 -12.21 -0.46 16.38
C LEU A 134 -12.35 1.04 16.10
N ALA A 135 -11.58 1.57 15.13
CA ALA A 135 -11.62 2.96 14.69
C ALA A 135 -12.96 3.29 14.03
N SER A 136 -13.49 2.43 13.17
CA SER A 136 -14.78 2.69 12.53
C SER A 136 -15.94 2.40 13.47
N GLY A 137 -15.82 1.35 14.31
CA GLY A 137 -16.98 0.65 14.83
C GLY A 137 -17.78 0.01 13.68
N ARG A 138 -18.51 -1.08 13.94
CA ARG A 138 -19.36 -1.69 12.92
C ARG A 138 -20.48 -2.51 13.54
N GLU A 139 -21.64 -2.41 12.91
CA GLU A 139 -22.77 -3.32 13.13
C GLU A 139 -22.78 -4.41 12.07
N TYR A 140 -22.98 -5.65 12.50
CA TYR A 140 -23.01 -6.86 11.71
C TYR A 140 -24.33 -7.58 11.95
N PRO A 141 -24.76 -8.47 11.02
CA PRO A 141 -25.93 -9.31 11.25
C PRO A 141 -25.81 -10.18 12.51
N ASP A 142 -24.60 -10.55 12.91
CA ASP A 142 -24.29 -11.41 14.06
C ASP A 142 -23.83 -10.64 15.32
N GLY A 143 -23.87 -9.31 15.30
CA GLY A 143 -23.67 -8.46 16.48
C GLY A 143 -22.97 -7.13 16.18
N LYS A 144 -22.44 -6.44 17.19
CA LYS A 144 -21.86 -5.10 17.04
C LYS A 144 -20.49 -4.98 17.70
N ILE A 145 -19.55 -4.37 16.99
CA ILE A 145 -18.28 -3.90 17.54
C ILE A 145 -18.39 -2.38 17.71
N GLU A 146 -18.44 -1.95 18.98
CA GLU A 146 -18.48 -0.53 19.30
C GLU A 146 -17.19 0.17 18.91
N LYS A 147 -17.31 1.46 18.57
CA LYS A 147 -16.16 2.31 18.28
C LYS A 147 -15.33 2.49 19.53
N LYS A 148 -14.03 2.19 19.46
CA LYS A 148 -13.09 2.32 20.59
C LYS A 148 -11.85 3.11 20.19
N GLN A 149 -12.03 4.42 20.10
CA GLN A 149 -11.01 5.34 19.56
C GLN A 149 -9.65 5.27 20.25
N PRO A 150 -9.56 5.28 21.59
CA PRO A 150 -8.24 5.27 22.24
C PRO A 150 -7.48 3.97 21.94
N GLU A 151 -8.18 2.82 21.97
CA GLU A 151 -7.62 1.52 21.65
C GLU A 151 -7.20 1.44 20.18
N ALA A 152 -8.06 1.90 19.27
CA ALA A 152 -7.81 1.93 17.84
C ALA A 152 -6.58 2.77 17.49
N ARG A 153 -6.51 4.00 18.03
CA ARG A 153 -5.39 4.92 17.79
C ARG A 153 -4.09 4.38 18.33
N ALA A 154 -4.09 3.74 19.49
CA ALA A 154 -2.89 3.12 20.06
C ALA A 154 -2.35 1.98 19.17
N LEU A 155 -3.23 1.09 18.68
CA LEU A 155 -2.84 0.01 17.78
C LEU A 155 -2.30 0.57 16.45
N LEU A 156 -3.01 1.51 15.82
CA LEU A 156 -2.63 2.07 14.53
C LEU A 156 -1.35 2.91 14.61
N ASP A 157 -1.14 3.66 15.70
CA ASP A 157 0.07 4.43 15.95
C ASP A 157 1.29 3.51 16.15
N GLN A 158 1.13 2.43 16.90
CA GLN A 158 2.16 1.41 17.06
C GLN A 158 2.57 0.82 15.70
N GLU A 159 1.62 0.43 14.86
CA GLU A 159 1.92 -0.18 13.57
C GLU A 159 2.46 0.82 12.55
N CYS A 160 1.98 2.07 12.59
CA CYS A 160 2.58 3.15 11.81
C CYS A 160 4.08 3.32 12.15
N LYS A 161 4.41 3.32 13.45
CA LYS A 161 5.80 3.41 13.94
C LYS A 161 6.63 2.15 13.68
N SER A 162 5.99 0.99 13.50
CA SER A 162 6.66 -0.28 13.16
C SER A 162 7.02 -0.41 11.67
N GLY A 163 6.60 0.56 10.85
CA GLY A 163 6.86 0.59 9.41
C GLY A 163 5.69 0.08 8.56
N MET A 164 4.52 -0.19 9.17
CA MET A 164 3.28 -0.40 8.42
C MET A 164 2.61 0.93 8.15
N TYR A 165 3.10 1.59 7.11
CA TYR A 165 2.70 2.95 6.75
C TYR A 165 1.23 3.07 6.31
N GLU A 166 0.59 1.99 5.85
CA GLU A 166 -0.86 1.90 5.69
C GLU A 166 -1.61 2.23 7.00
N SER A 167 -1.09 1.82 8.16
CA SER A 167 -1.68 2.17 9.45
C SER A 167 -1.57 3.66 9.76
N CYS A 168 -0.53 4.34 9.26
CA CYS A 168 -0.46 5.81 9.36
C CYS A 168 -1.61 6.45 8.58
N VAL A 169 -1.96 5.91 7.41
CA VAL A 169 -3.09 6.41 6.62
C VAL A 169 -4.41 6.21 7.36
N VAL A 170 -4.67 5.02 7.88
CA VAL A 170 -5.90 4.74 8.65
C VAL A 170 -5.98 5.59 9.92
N LEU A 171 -4.85 5.83 10.60
CA LEU A 171 -4.80 6.73 11.75
C LEU A 171 -5.08 8.18 11.33
N GLY A 172 -4.56 8.61 10.18
CA GLY A 172 -4.84 9.92 9.59
C GLY A 172 -6.34 10.07 9.27
N ASP A 173 -6.93 9.05 8.65
CA ASP A 173 -8.37 8.99 8.36
C ASP A 173 -9.18 9.07 9.64
N ASN A 174 -8.79 8.35 10.69
CA ASN A 174 -9.43 8.43 11.99
C ASN A 174 -9.40 9.85 12.56
N TYR A 175 -8.25 10.54 12.54
CA TYR A 175 -8.18 11.94 13.00
C TYR A 175 -8.97 12.91 12.11
N TYR A 176 -9.02 12.67 10.80
CA TYR A 176 -9.72 13.51 9.84
C TYR A 176 -11.24 13.39 9.97
N PHE A 177 -11.77 12.16 9.88
CA PHE A 177 -13.20 11.88 9.89
C PHE A 177 -13.84 11.96 11.27
N ASP A 178 -13.08 11.74 12.34
CA ASP A 178 -13.67 11.75 13.67
C ASP A 178 -14.21 13.11 14.08
N PHE A 179 -13.71 14.22 13.51
CA PHE A 179 -14.14 15.54 13.99
C PHE A 179 -14.30 16.64 12.95
N GLY A 180 -13.82 16.50 11.71
CA GLY A 180 -13.81 17.65 10.78
C GLY A 180 -13.16 18.90 11.41
N ASP A 181 -12.36 18.68 12.47
CA ASP A 181 -11.86 19.70 13.37
C ASP A 181 -10.57 20.25 12.75
N PRO A 182 -10.54 21.55 12.40
CA PRO A 182 -9.36 22.18 11.86
C PRO A 182 -8.10 21.97 12.72
N GLU A 183 -8.24 21.78 14.04
CA GLU A 183 -7.11 21.54 14.94
C GLU A 183 -6.44 20.18 14.74
N LYS A 184 -7.16 19.18 14.22
CA LYS A 184 -6.61 17.83 13.99
C LYS A 184 -6.08 17.63 12.58
N ARG A 185 -6.37 18.56 11.66
CA ARG A 185 -5.84 18.56 10.29
C ARG A 185 -4.30 18.43 10.25
N PRO A 186 -3.50 19.14 11.05
CA PRO A 186 -2.04 18.98 11.07
C PRO A 186 -1.58 17.57 11.46
N LEU A 187 -2.29 16.90 12.37
CA LEU A 187 -1.97 15.52 12.76
C LEU A 187 -2.21 14.55 11.60
N ALA A 188 -3.37 14.67 10.94
CA ALA A 188 -3.69 13.87 9.77
C ALA A 188 -2.68 14.11 8.64
N THR A 189 -2.34 15.38 8.36
CA THR A 189 -1.31 15.74 7.37
C THR A 189 0.04 15.11 7.68
N ALA A 190 0.51 15.13 8.94
CA ALA A 190 1.78 14.51 9.31
C ALA A 190 1.77 12.99 9.09
N LEU A 191 0.67 12.33 9.42
CA LEU A 191 0.49 10.89 9.24
C LEU A 191 0.46 10.48 7.76
N TYR A 192 -0.30 11.20 6.94
CA TYR A 192 -0.32 10.96 5.51
C TYR A 192 1.03 11.28 4.85
N THR A 193 1.76 12.31 5.33
CA THR A 193 3.12 12.64 4.88
C THR A 193 4.06 11.47 5.13
N SER A 194 4.06 10.92 6.35
CA SER A 194 4.84 9.74 6.68
C SER A 194 4.53 8.57 5.73
N ALA A 195 3.25 8.30 5.48
CA ALA A 195 2.84 7.24 4.57
C ALA A 195 3.30 7.49 3.12
N CYS A 196 3.11 8.71 2.63
CA CYS A 196 3.49 9.11 1.28
C CYS A 196 5.01 9.02 1.07
N ASP A 197 5.81 9.43 2.05
CA ASP A 197 7.27 9.39 1.97
C ASP A 197 7.83 7.97 1.98
N HIS A 198 7.07 7.01 2.50
CA HIS A 198 7.40 5.59 2.47
C HIS A 198 6.68 4.82 1.34
N GLY A 199 6.13 5.53 0.35
CA GLY A 199 5.62 4.93 -0.89
C GLY A 199 4.20 4.36 -0.80
N VAL A 200 3.43 4.72 0.23
CA VAL A 200 2.01 4.37 0.30
C VAL A 200 1.20 5.35 -0.55
N ALA A 201 0.72 4.88 -1.70
CA ALA A 201 -0.05 5.66 -2.68
C ALA A 201 -1.23 6.41 -2.05
N ARG A 202 -1.99 5.72 -1.17
CA ARG A 202 -3.12 6.33 -0.45
C ARG A 202 -2.70 7.52 0.42
N GLY A 203 -1.52 7.49 1.05
CA GLY A 203 -1.00 8.62 1.82
C GLY A 203 -0.78 9.85 0.94
N CYS A 204 -0.15 9.67 -0.22
CA CYS A 204 0.06 10.76 -1.18
C CYS A 204 -1.26 11.29 -1.75
N PHE A 205 -2.21 10.39 -2.06
CA PHE A 205 -3.53 10.77 -2.55
C PHE A 205 -4.30 11.62 -1.51
N SER A 206 -4.34 11.17 -0.25
CA SER A 206 -4.99 11.92 0.84
C SER A 206 -4.35 13.30 1.05
N LEU A 207 -3.02 13.40 1.00
CA LEU A 207 -2.34 14.70 1.05
C LEU A 207 -2.72 15.61 -0.12
N GLY A 208 -2.80 15.07 -1.33
CA GLY A 208 -3.16 15.82 -2.54
C GLY A 208 -4.54 16.48 -2.44
N ALA A 209 -5.47 15.86 -1.70
CA ALA A 209 -6.78 16.42 -1.39
C ALA A 209 -6.72 17.55 -0.34
N PHE A 210 -5.79 17.50 0.63
CA PHE A 210 -5.64 18.58 1.62
C PHE A 210 -5.10 19.89 1.05
N VAL A 211 -4.39 19.82 -0.08
CA VAL A 211 -3.79 20.97 -0.75
C VAL A 211 -4.43 21.21 -2.13
N GLU A 212 -5.69 20.81 -2.30
CA GLU A 212 -6.38 20.90 -3.59
C GLU A 212 -6.40 22.33 -4.17
N ASP A 213 -6.48 23.36 -3.31
CA ASP A 213 -6.42 24.77 -3.69
C ASP A 213 -5.07 25.19 -4.29
N ASP A 214 -3.99 24.47 -3.97
CA ASP A 214 -2.69 24.60 -4.63
C ASP A 214 -2.55 23.50 -5.69
N ASP A 215 -3.00 23.81 -6.90
CA ASP A 215 -2.96 22.89 -8.03
C ASP A 215 -1.56 22.31 -8.29
N ALA A 216 -0.49 23.08 -8.07
CA ALA A 216 0.87 22.61 -8.30
C ALA A 216 1.31 21.59 -7.23
N ALA A 217 1.02 21.86 -5.96
CA ALA A 217 1.29 20.93 -4.87
C ALA A 217 0.42 19.66 -4.99
N SER A 218 -0.87 19.83 -5.26
CA SER A 218 -1.83 18.74 -5.45
C SER A 218 -1.38 17.81 -6.59
N LEU A 219 -1.02 18.36 -7.76
CA LEU A 219 -0.54 17.56 -8.90
C LEU A 219 0.74 16.79 -8.59
N ARG A 220 1.68 17.35 -7.82
CA ARG A 220 2.90 16.62 -7.42
C ARG A 220 2.59 15.40 -6.55
N LEU A 221 1.65 15.54 -5.62
CA LEU A 221 1.25 14.47 -4.72
C LEU A 221 0.44 13.40 -5.45
N LEU A 222 -0.49 13.81 -6.34
CA LEU A 222 -1.23 12.90 -7.21
C LEU A 222 -0.30 12.14 -8.16
N ALA A 223 0.68 12.81 -8.76
CA ALA A 223 1.69 12.14 -9.58
C ALA A 223 2.50 11.11 -8.80
N LYS A 224 2.92 11.44 -7.57
CA LYS A 224 3.62 10.50 -6.67
C LYS A 224 2.72 9.30 -6.30
N ALA A 225 1.43 9.54 -6.06
CA ALA A 225 0.44 8.50 -5.79
C ALA A 225 0.14 7.62 -7.03
N CYS A 226 0.13 8.19 -8.23
CA CYS A 226 -0.09 7.47 -9.48
C CYS A 226 1.14 6.64 -9.88
N ASP A 227 2.34 7.18 -9.65
CA ASP A 227 3.62 6.55 -10.01
C ASP A 227 4.07 5.49 -8.98
N THR A 228 3.40 5.40 -7.82
CA THR A 228 3.74 4.39 -6.81
C THR A 228 3.34 2.99 -7.30
N GLY A 229 4.25 2.02 -7.12
CA GLY A 229 4.01 0.63 -7.51
C GLY A 229 2.86 -0.03 -6.71
N LEU A 230 2.59 -1.31 -6.99
CA LEU A 230 1.51 -2.14 -6.40
C LEU A 230 1.45 -2.20 -4.86
N ALA A 231 2.42 -1.62 -4.15
CA ALA A 231 2.57 -1.73 -2.70
C ALA A 231 1.49 -0.98 -1.89
N GLY A 232 0.76 -0.01 -2.46
CA GLY A 232 -0.05 0.95 -1.68
C GLY A 232 -1.57 0.99 -1.95
N GLY A 233 -2.14 -0.06 -2.56
CA GLY A 233 -3.56 -0.12 -2.94
C GLY A 233 -3.81 0.34 -4.38
N LEU A 234 -4.12 -0.63 -5.25
CA LEU A 234 -4.38 -0.44 -6.68
C LEU A 234 -5.44 0.64 -6.94
N GLU A 235 -6.57 0.55 -6.24
CA GLU A 235 -7.70 1.48 -6.40
C GLU A 235 -7.30 2.94 -6.12
N GLN A 236 -6.49 3.20 -5.10
CA GLN A 236 -6.11 4.58 -4.73
C GLN A 236 -5.02 5.14 -5.64
N ARG A 237 -4.11 4.29 -6.14
CA ARG A 237 -3.19 4.66 -7.22
C ARG A 237 -3.96 5.03 -8.48
N ASP A 238 -4.90 4.19 -8.90
CA ASP A 238 -5.64 4.37 -10.14
C ASP A 238 -6.59 5.58 -10.05
N ASN A 239 -7.22 5.79 -8.88
CA ASN A 239 -7.94 7.03 -8.59
C ASN A 239 -7.03 8.26 -8.61
N ALA A 240 -5.79 8.18 -8.11
CA ALA A 240 -4.84 9.28 -8.21
C ALA A 240 -4.50 9.60 -9.66
N CYS A 241 -4.24 8.58 -10.49
CA CYS A 241 -4.00 8.76 -11.93
C CYS A 241 -5.20 9.39 -12.63
N ARG A 242 -6.42 8.97 -12.27
CA ARG A 242 -7.67 9.55 -12.81
C ARG A 242 -7.79 11.04 -12.47
N VAL A 243 -7.66 11.39 -11.18
CA VAL A 243 -7.78 12.80 -10.73
C VAL A 243 -6.66 13.66 -11.31
N GLU A 244 -5.44 13.14 -11.39
CA GLU A 244 -4.32 13.82 -12.06
C GLU A 244 -4.62 14.10 -13.54
N ALA A 245 -5.14 13.09 -14.26
CA ALA A 245 -5.50 13.21 -15.67
C ALA A 245 -6.61 14.25 -15.89
N GLU A 246 -7.66 14.23 -15.06
CA GLU A 246 -8.76 15.20 -15.12
C GLU A 246 -8.26 16.64 -14.89
N LYS A 247 -7.36 16.85 -13.92
CA LYS A 247 -6.72 18.15 -13.71
C LYS A 247 -5.87 18.60 -14.91
N HIS A 248 -5.16 17.68 -15.57
CA HIS A 248 -4.43 18.00 -16.80
C HIS A 248 -5.35 18.36 -17.96
N LEU A 249 -6.42 17.58 -18.18
CA LEU A 249 -7.41 17.82 -19.24
C LEU A 249 -8.07 19.20 -19.07
N LYS A 250 -8.58 19.50 -17.87
CA LYS A 250 -9.20 20.79 -17.54
C LYS A 250 -8.24 21.98 -17.77
N TRP A 251 -6.96 21.81 -17.40
CA TRP A 251 -5.96 22.84 -17.66
C TRP A 251 -5.69 23.01 -19.15
N LEU A 252 -5.58 21.92 -19.91
CA LEU A 252 -5.32 21.98 -21.36
C LEU A 252 -6.48 22.65 -22.10
N GLU A 253 -7.74 22.32 -21.78
CA GLU A 253 -8.93 22.95 -22.38
C GLU A 253 -8.94 24.48 -22.18
N THR A 254 -8.62 24.93 -20.97
CA THR A 254 -8.60 26.37 -20.65
C THR A 254 -7.43 27.12 -21.29
N HIS A 255 -6.30 26.45 -21.55
CA HIS A 255 -5.07 27.08 -22.03
C HIS A 255 -4.80 26.87 -23.53
N GLU A 256 -5.45 25.90 -24.19
CA GLU A 256 -5.42 25.74 -25.65
C GLU A 256 -6.01 26.98 -26.34
N VAL A 257 -7.11 27.52 -25.80
CA VAL A 257 -7.69 28.80 -26.23
C VAL A 257 -6.73 29.96 -26.01
N GLN A 258 -5.93 29.94 -24.93
CA GLN A 258 -4.94 31.00 -24.65
C GLN A 258 -3.73 30.95 -25.58
N LEU A 259 -3.26 29.76 -25.97
CA LEU A 259 -2.22 29.61 -27.00
C LEU A 259 -2.69 30.18 -28.33
N TYR A 260 -3.92 29.88 -28.75
CA TYR A 260 -4.52 30.43 -29.97
C TYR A 260 -4.66 31.96 -29.91
N ILE A 261 -5.03 32.54 -28.77
CA ILE A 261 -5.09 34.00 -28.55
C ILE A 261 -3.69 34.63 -28.54
N ALA A 262 -2.69 33.98 -27.94
CA ALA A 262 -1.29 34.43 -27.87
C ALA A 262 -0.53 34.28 -29.22
N GLU A 263 -1.08 33.55 -30.18
CA GLU A 263 -0.65 33.53 -31.57
C GLU A 263 -1.19 34.73 -32.39
N GLY A 264 -2.16 35.47 -31.84
CA GLY A 264 -2.56 36.79 -32.31
C GLY A 264 -1.43 37.82 -32.15
N ARG A 265 -0.77 38.14 -33.26
CA ARG A 265 0.48 38.94 -33.37
C ARG A 265 0.63 40.10 -32.37
N PRO A 266 1.81 40.30 -31.75
CA PRO A 266 2.06 41.41 -30.83
C PRO A 266 2.09 42.76 -31.57
N LYS A 267 1.54 43.82 -30.93
CA LYS A 267 1.80 45.21 -31.36
C LYS A 267 3.28 45.56 -31.15
N PRO A 268 3.95 46.20 -32.13
CA PRO A 268 5.34 46.64 -31.96
C PRO A 268 5.46 47.70 -30.86
N GLY A 269 6.39 47.53 -29.91
CA GLY A 269 6.77 48.56 -28.93
C GLY A 269 6.49 48.27 -27.45
N THR A 270 5.85 47.15 -27.09
CA THR A 270 5.75 46.70 -25.69
C THR A 270 6.94 45.80 -25.35
N SER A 271 7.39 45.77 -24.10
CA SER A 271 8.61 45.05 -23.65
C SER A 271 8.57 43.55 -24.00
N ALA A 272 9.09 43.19 -25.18
CA ALA A 272 8.94 41.89 -25.83
C ALA A 272 9.59 40.73 -25.04
N ALA A 273 10.61 41.00 -24.23
CA ALA A 273 11.29 39.98 -23.44
C ALA A 273 10.39 39.31 -22.38
N ARG A 274 9.47 40.07 -21.76
CA ARG A 274 8.51 39.51 -20.78
C ARG A 274 7.41 38.70 -21.45
N GLY A 275 6.88 39.17 -22.59
CA GLY A 275 5.86 38.44 -23.35
C GLY A 275 6.39 37.17 -24.02
N PHE A 276 7.63 37.20 -24.52
CA PHE A 276 8.27 36.02 -25.13
C PHE A 276 8.58 34.93 -24.10
N ARG A 277 9.12 35.31 -22.93
CA ARG A 277 9.38 34.37 -21.84
C ARG A 277 8.08 33.73 -21.32
N PHE A 278 7.04 34.53 -21.09
CA PHE A 278 5.73 34.03 -20.69
C PHE A 278 5.14 33.05 -21.72
N LYS A 279 5.26 33.33 -23.02
CA LYS A 279 4.82 32.43 -24.09
C LYS A 279 5.60 31.10 -24.10
N LEU A 280 6.93 31.15 -23.92
CA LEU A 280 7.76 29.95 -23.84
C LEU A 280 7.45 29.10 -22.61
N ASP A 281 7.21 29.73 -21.46
CA ASP A 281 6.83 29.05 -20.21
C ASP A 281 5.44 28.37 -20.34
N ILE A 282 4.51 28.98 -21.07
CA ILE A 282 3.20 28.38 -21.38
C ILE A 282 3.37 27.15 -22.29
N ASP A 283 4.11 27.27 -23.39
CA ASP A 283 4.30 26.17 -24.35
C ASP A 283 5.03 24.98 -23.69
N THR A 284 6.09 25.24 -22.93
CA THR A 284 6.80 24.18 -22.20
C THR A 284 5.91 23.47 -21.17
N THR A 285 5.10 24.22 -20.42
CA THR A 285 4.12 23.65 -19.47
C THR A 285 3.04 22.85 -20.20
N TYR A 286 2.55 23.35 -21.33
CA TYR A 286 1.57 22.67 -22.17
C TYR A 286 2.08 21.33 -22.70
N GLN A 287 3.29 21.30 -23.28
CA GLN A 287 3.92 20.07 -23.75
C GLN A 287 4.17 19.07 -22.62
N ALA A 288 4.64 19.55 -21.45
CA ALA A 288 4.87 18.70 -20.29
C ALA A 288 3.58 18.02 -19.79
N ARG A 289 2.50 18.80 -19.66
CA ARG A 289 1.18 18.26 -19.24
C ARG A 289 0.63 17.26 -20.26
N LYS A 290 0.77 17.54 -21.56
CA LYS A 290 0.35 16.61 -22.63
C LYS A 290 1.17 15.32 -22.61
N ALA A 291 2.48 15.42 -22.39
CA ALA A 291 3.35 14.24 -22.27
C ALA A 291 3.02 13.40 -21.03
N ARG A 292 2.71 14.03 -19.90
CA ARG A 292 2.25 13.32 -18.69
C ARG A 292 0.90 12.65 -18.93
N LEU A 293 -0.07 13.36 -19.49
CA LEU A 293 -1.41 12.85 -19.77
C LEU A 293 -1.38 11.62 -20.68
N ARG A 294 -0.52 11.56 -21.71
CA ARG A 294 -0.36 10.37 -22.55
C ARG A 294 0.03 9.10 -21.79
N LYS A 295 0.77 9.22 -20.68
CA LYS A 295 1.19 8.09 -19.86
C LYS A 295 0.06 7.59 -18.95
N ILE A 296 -0.72 8.51 -18.39
CA ILE A 296 -1.71 8.19 -17.35
C ILE A 296 -3.14 8.03 -17.89
N ALA A 297 -3.42 8.48 -19.12
CA ALA A 297 -4.75 8.41 -19.74
C ALA A 297 -5.33 6.98 -19.87
N PRO A 298 -4.54 5.91 -20.15
CA PRO A 298 -5.07 4.54 -20.14
C PRO A 298 -5.64 4.16 -18.77
N TYR A 299 -4.92 4.42 -17.69
CA TYR A 299 -5.37 4.16 -16.32
C TYR A 299 -6.61 4.97 -15.97
N ALA A 300 -6.63 6.26 -16.34
CA ALA A 300 -7.80 7.11 -16.12
C ALA A 300 -9.02 6.61 -16.91
N CYS A 301 -8.84 6.09 -18.12
CA CYS A 301 -9.90 5.50 -18.93
C CYS A 301 -10.44 4.20 -18.31
N ASP A 302 -9.55 3.31 -17.86
CA ASP A 302 -9.94 2.07 -17.14
C ASP A 302 -10.76 2.39 -15.87
N MET A 303 -10.47 3.53 -15.23
CA MET A 303 -11.22 4.06 -14.08
C MET A 303 -12.47 4.88 -14.46
N GLY A 304 -12.87 4.89 -15.74
CA GLY A 304 -14.12 5.47 -16.20
C GLY A 304 -14.07 6.95 -16.63
N SER A 305 -12.89 7.57 -16.74
CA SER A 305 -12.78 8.93 -17.28
C SER A 305 -13.08 8.95 -18.78
N SER A 306 -14.25 9.46 -19.15
CA SER A 306 -14.73 9.48 -20.53
C SER A 306 -13.83 10.31 -21.45
N ASP A 307 -13.31 11.44 -20.97
CA ASP A 307 -12.41 12.30 -21.74
C ASP A 307 -11.02 11.69 -21.90
N ALA A 308 -10.52 10.98 -20.90
CA ALA A 308 -9.30 10.19 -21.04
C ALA A 308 -9.48 9.06 -22.06
N CYS A 309 -10.63 8.37 -22.07
CA CYS A 309 -10.93 7.34 -23.07
C CYS A 309 -10.97 7.89 -24.49
N LYS A 310 -11.56 9.07 -24.71
CA LYS A 310 -11.52 9.76 -26.02
C LYS A 310 -10.08 10.03 -26.44
N LEU A 311 -9.25 10.56 -25.54
CA LEU A 311 -7.83 10.82 -25.82
C LEU A 311 -7.06 9.54 -26.20
N VAL A 312 -7.34 8.43 -25.53
CA VAL A 312 -6.74 7.12 -25.84
C VAL A 312 -7.17 6.65 -27.23
N ALA A 313 -8.47 6.75 -27.56
CA ALA A 313 -9.02 6.38 -28.87
C ALA A 313 -8.47 7.27 -30.01
N ASP A 314 -8.36 8.58 -29.79
CA ASP A 314 -7.84 9.54 -30.76
C ASP A 314 -6.35 9.33 -31.05
N ASN A 315 -5.56 8.94 -30.03
CA ASN A 315 -4.16 8.60 -30.24
C ASN A 315 -4.02 7.26 -31.01
N ALA A 316 -4.84 6.26 -30.70
CA ALA A 316 -4.83 4.97 -31.41
C ALA A 316 -5.14 5.14 -32.91
N THR A 317 -6.07 6.02 -33.26
CA THR A 317 -6.40 6.34 -34.66
C THR A 317 -5.34 7.19 -35.36
N ARG A 318 -4.55 7.98 -34.62
CA ARG A 318 -3.44 8.78 -35.17
C ARG A 318 -2.21 7.91 -35.48
N PHE A 319 -1.89 6.93 -34.63
CA PHE A 319 -0.81 5.96 -34.88
C PHE A 319 -1.15 4.96 -36.00
N ALA A 320 -2.43 4.62 -36.18
CA ALA A 320 -2.88 3.78 -37.30
C ALA A 320 -2.79 4.46 -38.68
N LYS A 321 -2.55 5.79 -38.74
CA LYS A 321 -2.36 6.55 -39.99
C LYS A 321 -0.88 6.78 -40.34
N GLU A 322 0.05 6.37 -39.47
CA GLU A 322 1.50 6.51 -39.67
C GLU A 322 2.18 5.15 -40.01
N ILE A 323 1.39 4.10 -40.29
CA ILE A 323 1.82 2.78 -40.80
C ILE A 323 1.19 2.58 -42.18
#